data_AF-A0A1B9HU45-F1
#
_entry.id   AF-A0A1B9HU45-F1
#
_cell.length_a   1.000
_cell.length_b   1.000
_cell.length_c   1.000
_cell.angle_alpha   90.00
_cell.angle_beta   90.00
_cell.angle_gamma   90.00
#
_symmetry.space_group_name_H-M   'P 1'
#
loop_
_entity.id
_entity.type
_entity.pdbx_description
1 polymer ?
#
loop_
_entity_poly.entity_id
_entity_poly.type
_entity_poly.pdbx_seq_one_letter_code
_entity_poly.pdbx_strand_id
1 'polypeptide(L)'
;MSPTAIHEPVDVRETTIQSLKAQVQDEGRLAIPPWVKPPLTKEELPWAELEEIDLQLLDSTDPAVRERLIAAAKKALTVDGFLFVTGTGVSNESLERNLAIAQYAINGISYEDKLPFAAKLEEGSYAGYKLRGIWKRDGGVPDNIEHYNLESSSFENPSQNHPEKLLPLIPEIRSFAEHTYFYVVYRILKLVSLALELPEDYLWELHDHNGTLGHACQRFMGYFPRNQQDEKATEGIWSKGHTDYNSISLLYSQPISALQILTPQNEWRWVKHVEGAVVVNTADALEFLTGGVFKATRHRVIRPPSDQADIIRYILIHFARVKRDLELNPIWESPLVKEKGKNAFQDRIENGGKAPTQDEWLRERIRRTGHELYDNNKKTAQGRVEEEVLGRKVEYYV
;
A
#
# COMPACT_ATOMS: atom_id res chain seq x y z
N MET A 1 -25.70 -30.56 13.17
CA MET A 1 -24.54 -31.33 12.65
C MET A 1 -23.44 -30.32 12.43
N SER A 2 -22.38 -30.38 13.23
CA SER A 2 -21.26 -29.43 13.15
C SER A 2 -20.42 -29.72 11.90
N PRO A 3 -19.97 -28.71 11.14
CA PRO A 3 -19.05 -28.94 10.03
C PRO A 3 -17.66 -29.23 10.58
N THR A 4 -17.17 -30.44 10.32
CA THR A 4 -15.80 -30.86 10.61
C THR A 4 -14.85 -30.16 9.63
N ALA A 5 -13.97 -29.31 10.14
CA ALA A 5 -12.89 -28.73 9.35
C ALA A 5 -11.94 -29.84 8.90
N ILE A 6 -11.73 -29.97 7.59
CA ILE A 6 -10.77 -30.91 7.02
C ILE A 6 -9.41 -30.21 7.08
N HIS A 7 -8.58 -30.63 8.04
CA HIS A 7 -7.18 -30.22 8.13
C HIS A 7 -6.45 -30.72 6.88
N GLU A 8 -5.92 -29.81 6.06
CA GLU A 8 -4.93 -30.19 5.05
C GLU A 8 -3.62 -30.63 5.73
N PRO A 9 -2.92 -31.67 5.22
CA PRO A 9 -1.72 -32.19 5.84
C PRO A 9 -0.54 -31.21 5.77
N VAL A 10 0.21 -31.13 6.87
CA VAL A 10 1.45 -30.33 7.07
C VAL A 10 2.51 -30.57 5.98
N ASP A 11 2.48 -31.73 5.31
CA ASP A 11 3.47 -32.19 4.32
C ASP A 11 3.48 -31.35 3.01
N VAL A 12 2.35 -30.74 2.64
CA VAL A 12 2.26 -29.86 1.45
C VAL A 12 2.89 -28.47 1.72
N ARG A 13 2.90 -28.04 2.99
CA ARG A 13 3.46 -26.75 3.42
C ARG A 13 4.98 -26.77 3.48
N GLU A 14 5.58 -27.87 3.93
CA GLU A 14 7.05 -28.02 3.98
C GLU A 14 7.67 -28.15 2.59
N THR A 15 6.99 -28.82 1.66
CA THR A 15 7.45 -28.96 0.27
C THR A 15 7.42 -27.64 -0.50
N THR A 16 6.49 -26.74 -0.20
CA THR A 16 6.42 -25.39 -0.80
C THR A 16 7.47 -24.45 -0.18
N ILE A 17 7.80 -24.60 1.10
CA ILE A 17 8.83 -23.79 1.77
C ILE A 17 10.25 -24.28 1.41
N GLN A 18 10.46 -25.59 1.25
CA GLN A 18 11.75 -26.12 0.78
C GLN A 18 12.00 -25.85 -0.70
N SER A 19 10.98 -25.86 -1.56
CA SER A 19 11.13 -25.49 -2.97
C SER A 19 11.49 -24.00 -3.15
N LEU A 20 11.09 -23.13 -2.22
CA LEU A 20 11.48 -21.71 -2.18
C LEU A 20 12.91 -21.48 -1.64
N LYS A 21 13.45 -22.41 -0.84
CA LYS A 21 14.83 -22.31 -0.29
C LYS A 21 15.91 -22.87 -1.22
N ALA A 22 15.55 -23.70 -2.20
CA ALA A 22 16.50 -24.42 -3.04
C ALA A 22 16.34 -24.07 -4.52
N GLN A 23 16.59 -22.81 -4.89
CA GLN A 23 17.01 -22.43 -6.25
C GLN A 23 17.51 -20.96 -6.27
N VAL A 24 18.75 -20.75 -5.82
CA VAL A 24 19.56 -19.61 -6.29
C VAL A 24 20.84 -20.20 -6.87
N GLN A 25 20.72 -20.69 -8.10
CA GLN A 25 21.84 -20.65 -9.04
C GLN A 25 21.81 -19.26 -9.68
N ASP A 26 22.89 -18.50 -9.54
CA ASP A 26 23.05 -17.14 -10.08
C ASP A 26 23.21 -17.11 -11.61
N GLU A 27 23.27 -18.29 -12.24
CA GLU A 27 23.35 -18.46 -13.69
C GLU A 27 21.95 -18.32 -14.32
N GLY A 28 21.63 -17.13 -14.83
CA GLY A 28 20.43 -16.91 -15.65
C GLY A 28 19.57 -15.68 -15.30
N ARG A 29 19.92 -14.91 -14.26
CA ARG A 29 19.21 -13.66 -13.95
C ARG A 29 19.63 -12.55 -14.93
N LEU A 30 18.64 -11.79 -15.44
CA LEU A 30 18.93 -10.62 -16.25
C LEU A 30 19.73 -9.59 -15.43
N ALA A 31 20.92 -9.26 -15.91
CA ALA A 31 21.74 -8.19 -15.36
C ALA A 31 21.09 -6.84 -15.63
N ILE A 32 20.75 -6.13 -14.56
CA ILE A 32 20.23 -4.75 -14.58
C ILE A 32 21.07 -3.90 -13.63
N PRO A 33 21.12 -2.57 -13.83
CA PRO A 33 21.85 -1.69 -12.92
C PRO A 33 21.37 -1.87 -11.47
N PRO A 34 22.28 -2.05 -10.51
CA PRO A 34 21.88 -2.20 -9.11
C PRO A 34 21.23 -0.91 -8.60
N TRP A 35 20.29 -1.06 -7.66
CA TRP A 35 19.83 0.06 -6.87
C TRP A 35 20.87 0.35 -5.78
N VAL A 36 21.37 1.59 -5.75
CA VAL A 36 22.34 2.01 -4.74
C VAL A 36 21.56 2.64 -3.59
N LYS A 37 21.68 2.05 -2.40
CA LYS A 37 21.03 2.55 -1.20
C LYS A 37 21.48 3.99 -0.92
N PRO A 38 20.54 4.98 -0.92
CA PRO A 38 20.89 6.36 -0.62
C PRO A 38 21.24 6.53 0.87
N PRO A 39 22.06 7.53 1.23
CA PRO A 39 22.35 7.82 2.62
C PRO A 39 21.08 8.30 3.35
N LEU A 40 21.03 8.06 4.66
CA LEU A 40 20.04 8.69 5.53
C LEU A 40 20.23 10.21 5.54
N THR A 41 19.13 10.93 5.69
CA THR A 41 19.20 12.39 5.87
C THR A 41 19.91 12.72 7.18
N LYS A 42 20.64 13.83 7.17
CA LYS A 42 21.31 14.45 8.33
C LYS A 42 20.45 15.56 8.93
N GLU A 43 19.32 15.91 8.31
CA GLU A 43 18.39 16.90 8.84
C GLU A 43 17.54 16.30 9.97
N GLU A 44 17.36 17.06 11.04
CA GLU A 44 16.43 16.72 12.12
C GLU A 44 15.00 17.07 11.71
N LEU A 45 14.18 16.05 11.48
CA LEU A 45 12.80 16.22 11.04
C LEU A 45 11.83 15.91 12.19
N PRO A 46 10.63 16.51 12.21
CA PRO A 46 9.60 16.15 13.19
C PRO A 46 9.03 14.76 12.87
N TRP A 47 9.70 13.72 13.36
CA TRP A 47 9.35 12.33 13.15
C TRP A 47 7.98 11.98 13.76
N ALA A 48 7.28 11.06 13.12
CA ALA A 48 6.13 10.37 13.67
C ALA A 48 6.60 9.29 14.65
N GLU A 49 5.99 9.24 15.83
CA GLU A 49 6.25 8.20 16.82
C GLU A 49 5.36 6.98 16.53
N LEU A 50 5.74 6.21 15.51
CA LEU A 50 5.02 5.00 15.12
C LEU A 50 5.49 3.80 15.93
N GLU A 51 4.55 2.94 16.30
CA GLU A 51 4.82 1.65 16.92
C GLU A 51 5.61 0.75 15.95
N GLU A 52 6.62 0.05 16.46
CA GLU A 52 7.39 -0.95 15.73
C GLU A 52 7.11 -2.32 16.34
N ILE A 53 6.75 -3.28 15.49
CA ILE A 53 6.48 -4.66 15.89
C ILE A 53 7.35 -5.63 15.11
N ASP A 54 7.70 -6.75 15.74
CA ASP A 54 8.34 -7.89 15.09
C ASP A 54 7.29 -8.98 14.81
N LEU A 55 7.07 -9.27 13.53
CA LEU A 55 6.06 -10.23 13.08
C LEU A 55 6.38 -11.67 13.49
N GLN A 56 7.65 -11.99 13.77
CA GLN A 56 8.08 -13.31 14.25
C GLN A 56 7.52 -13.63 15.64
N LEU A 57 7.22 -12.61 16.45
CA LEU A 57 6.66 -12.80 17.79
C LEU A 57 5.27 -13.44 17.77
N LEU A 58 4.59 -13.45 16.62
CA LEU A 58 3.34 -14.18 16.42
C LEU A 58 3.53 -15.71 16.61
N ASP A 59 4.72 -16.23 16.32
CA ASP A 59 5.07 -17.65 16.44
C ASP A 59 5.53 -18.03 17.86
N SER A 60 5.57 -17.07 18.79
CA SER A 60 5.99 -17.33 20.16
C SER A 60 5.09 -18.36 20.84
N THR A 61 5.71 -19.29 21.56
CA THR A 61 5.00 -20.27 22.40
C THR A 61 4.49 -19.65 23.70
N ASP A 62 5.02 -18.49 24.11
CA ASP A 62 4.55 -17.72 25.27
C ASP A 62 3.32 -16.88 24.89
N PRO A 63 2.13 -17.16 25.45
CA PRO A 63 0.92 -16.38 25.19
C PRO A 63 1.07 -14.90 25.53
N ALA A 64 1.82 -14.55 26.58
CA ALA A 64 1.97 -13.16 27.00
C ALA A 64 2.77 -12.33 25.98
N VAL A 65 3.70 -12.96 25.23
CA VAL A 65 4.40 -12.31 24.12
C VAL A 65 3.43 -11.98 22.99
N ARG A 66 2.59 -12.95 22.61
CA ARG A 66 1.60 -12.76 21.55
C ARG A 66 0.55 -11.72 21.93
N GLU A 67 0.08 -11.73 23.18
CA GLU A 67 -0.87 -10.73 23.69
C GLU A 67 -0.30 -9.31 23.64
N ARG A 68 0.98 -9.12 24.01
CA ARG A 68 1.65 -7.81 23.89
C ARG A 68 1.76 -7.35 22.44
N LEU A 69 2.09 -8.26 21.52
CA LEU A 69 2.13 -7.97 20.08
C LEU A 69 0.76 -7.52 19.57
N ILE A 70 -0.30 -8.26 19.90
CA ILE A 70 -1.68 -7.94 19.51
C ILE A 70 -2.10 -6.58 20.09
N ALA A 71 -1.79 -6.31 21.35
CA ALA A 71 -2.10 -5.03 21.99
C ALA A 71 -1.37 -3.85 21.35
N ALA A 72 -0.09 -4.02 21.01
CA ALA A 72 0.70 -3.00 20.31
C ALA A 72 0.11 -2.69 18.92
N ALA A 73 -0.20 -3.73 18.14
CA ALA A 73 -0.83 -3.57 16.83
C ALA A 73 -2.21 -2.89 16.94
N LYS A 74 -3.05 -3.32 17.87
CA LYS A 74 -4.37 -2.72 18.13
C LYS A 74 -4.25 -1.23 18.45
N LYS A 75 -3.31 -0.85 19.33
CA LYS A 75 -3.05 0.55 19.70
C LYS A 75 -2.64 1.36 18.47
N ALA A 76 -1.62 0.90 17.75
CA ALA A 76 -1.07 1.60 16.58
C ALA A 76 -2.14 1.83 15.50
N LEU A 77 -2.93 0.79 15.19
CA LEU A 77 -3.98 0.87 14.16
C LEU A 77 -5.18 1.74 14.58
N THR A 78 -5.45 1.85 15.88
CA THR A 78 -6.54 2.69 16.41
C THR A 78 -6.15 4.17 16.48
N VAL A 79 -4.88 4.47 16.77
CA VAL A 79 -4.39 5.85 16.98
C VAL A 79 -3.83 6.43 15.69
N ASP A 80 -2.84 5.76 15.11
CA ASP A 80 -2.05 6.28 14.00
C ASP A 80 -2.44 5.68 12.67
N GLY A 81 -3.07 4.50 12.64
CA GLY A 81 -3.37 3.77 11.40
C GLY A 81 -2.12 3.32 10.64
N PHE A 82 -0.94 3.43 11.26
CA PHE A 82 0.39 3.14 10.73
C PHE A 82 1.22 2.40 11.78
N LEU A 83 2.10 1.52 11.33
CA LEU A 83 3.12 0.88 12.16
C LEU A 83 4.32 0.41 11.31
N PHE A 84 5.47 0.23 11.94
CA PHE A 84 6.59 -0.48 11.36
C PHE A 84 6.48 -1.98 11.67
N VAL A 85 6.68 -2.82 10.67
CA VAL A 85 6.69 -4.28 10.81
C VAL A 85 8.04 -4.81 10.37
N THR A 86 8.78 -5.42 11.29
CA THR A 86 10.02 -6.18 11.04
C THR A 86 9.75 -7.68 11.11
N GLY A 87 10.77 -8.51 10.88
CA GLY A 87 10.60 -9.96 10.95
C GLY A 87 9.75 -10.56 9.83
N THR A 88 9.65 -9.87 8.68
CA THR A 88 8.81 -10.27 7.54
C THR A 88 9.36 -11.45 6.75
N GLY A 89 10.60 -11.86 6.99
CA GLY A 89 11.27 -12.93 6.23
C GLY A 89 11.85 -12.48 4.89
N VAL A 90 11.65 -11.22 4.49
CA VAL A 90 12.26 -10.64 3.28
C VAL A 90 13.69 -10.20 3.60
N SER A 91 14.67 -10.73 2.86
CA SER A 91 16.07 -10.34 3.02
C SER A 91 16.35 -8.98 2.38
N ASN A 92 17.37 -8.28 2.89
CA ASN A 92 17.85 -7.04 2.29
C ASN A 92 18.27 -7.22 0.83
N GLU A 93 18.92 -8.35 0.49
CA GLU A 93 19.30 -8.68 -0.88
C GLU A 93 18.06 -8.77 -1.80
N SER A 94 16.99 -9.45 -1.34
CA SER A 94 15.75 -9.58 -2.12
C SER A 94 15.06 -8.23 -2.30
N LEU A 95 15.03 -7.40 -1.26
CA LEU A 95 14.47 -6.05 -1.33
C LEU A 95 15.28 -5.15 -2.27
N GLU A 96 16.60 -5.09 -2.12
CA GLU A 96 17.49 -4.28 -2.97
C GLU A 96 17.41 -4.72 -4.44
N ARG A 97 17.29 -6.02 -4.69
CA ARG A 97 17.05 -6.55 -6.04
C ARG A 97 15.71 -6.10 -6.61
N ASN A 98 14.63 -6.13 -5.83
CA ASN A 98 13.32 -5.64 -6.28
C ASN A 98 13.29 -4.11 -6.46
N LEU A 99 14.05 -3.34 -5.66
CA LEU A 99 14.25 -1.91 -5.87
C LEU A 99 15.06 -1.63 -7.15
N ALA A 100 16.04 -2.47 -7.49
CA ALA A 100 16.76 -2.40 -8.76
C ALA A 100 15.82 -2.68 -9.95
N ILE A 101 14.93 -3.66 -9.82
CA ILE A 101 13.89 -3.93 -10.83
C ILE A 101 12.91 -2.76 -10.94
N ALA A 102 12.48 -2.17 -9.82
CA ALA A 102 11.64 -0.98 -9.81
C ALA A 102 12.33 0.19 -10.54
N GLN A 103 13.61 0.44 -10.23
CA GLN A 103 14.44 1.41 -10.93
C GLN A 103 14.51 1.14 -12.44
N TYR A 104 14.74 -0.12 -12.83
CA TYR A 104 14.81 -0.50 -14.24
C TYR A 104 13.46 -0.35 -14.96
N ALA A 105 12.35 -0.76 -14.34
CA ALA A 105 11.01 -0.62 -14.90
C ALA A 105 10.58 0.85 -15.08
N ILE A 106 11.07 1.74 -14.21
CA ILE A 106 10.75 3.17 -14.21
C ILE A 106 11.73 3.98 -15.08
N ASN A 107 13.02 3.65 -15.14
CA ASN A 107 14.02 4.46 -15.86
C ASN A 107 14.80 3.73 -16.96
N GLY A 108 14.82 2.41 -16.96
CA GLY A 108 15.45 1.59 -18.00
C GLY A 108 14.57 1.35 -19.22
N ILE A 109 13.26 1.62 -19.13
CA ILE A 109 12.29 1.47 -20.22
C ILE A 109 11.96 2.84 -20.80
N SER A 110 11.95 2.96 -22.13
CA SER A 110 11.62 4.23 -22.82
C SER A 110 10.15 4.59 -22.61
N TYR A 111 9.81 5.86 -22.85
CA TYR A 111 8.42 6.30 -22.78
C TYR A 111 7.55 5.57 -23.81
N GLU A 112 8.07 5.41 -25.03
CA GLU A 112 7.40 4.76 -26.15
C GLU A 112 7.13 3.27 -25.86
N ASP A 113 8.06 2.58 -25.21
CA ASP A 113 7.90 1.17 -24.82
C ASP A 113 6.88 1.00 -23.67
N LYS A 114 6.68 2.03 -22.84
CA LYS A 114 5.69 2.00 -21.74
C LYS A 114 4.28 2.37 -22.20
N LEU A 115 4.16 3.23 -23.20
CA LEU A 115 2.89 3.83 -23.62
C LEU A 115 1.78 2.80 -23.94
N PRO A 116 2.05 1.67 -24.62
CA PRO A 116 1.04 0.64 -24.88
C PRO A 116 0.48 -0.01 -23.60
N PHE A 117 1.23 0.07 -22.50
CA PHE A 117 0.88 -0.50 -21.20
C PHE A 117 0.45 0.58 -20.21
N ALA A 118 0.01 1.75 -20.71
CA ALA A 118 -0.52 2.81 -19.87
C ALA A 118 -1.82 2.37 -19.17
N ALA A 119 -1.93 2.73 -17.90
CA ALA A 119 -3.10 2.46 -17.08
C ALA A 119 -4.29 3.30 -17.55
N LYS A 120 -5.45 2.65 -17.58
CA LYS A 120 -6.73 3.26 -17.96
C LYS A 120 -7.39 3.93 -16.76
N LEU A 121 -6.85 5.08 -16.37
CA LEU A 121 -7.24 5.79 -15.14
C LEU A 121 -8.72 6.22 -15.18
N GLU A 122 -9.21 6.62 -16.34
CA GLU A 122 -10.60 7.01 -16.61
C GLU A 122 -11.58 5.84 -16.46
N GLU A 123 -11.13 4.60 -16.71
CA GLU A 123 -11.92 3.39 -16.45
C GLU A 123 -11.85 2.96 -14.96
N GLY A 124 -11.10 3.70 -14.14
CA GLY A 124 -10.87 3.38 -12.73
C GLY A 124 -9.86 2.25 -12.53
N SER A 125 -8.89 2.09 -13.44
CA SER A 125 -7.86 1.05 -13.36
C SER A 125 -6.47 1.66 -13.25
N TYR A 126 -5.67 1.12 -12.32
CA TYR A 126 -4.25 1.42 -12.23
C TYR A 126 -3.36 0.40 -12.93
N ALA A 127 -3.89 -0.73 -13.41
CA ALA A 127 -3.10 -1.81 -14.00
C ALA A 127 -2.18 -1.28 -15.13
N GLY A 128 -0.88 -1.58 -15.05
CA GLY A 128 0.12 -1.02 -15.95
C GLY A 128 0.69 0.32 -15.45
N TYR A 129 1.08 1.19 -16.38
CA TYR A 129 1.82 2.41 -16.10
C TYR A 129 0.92 3.63 -15.90
N LYS A 130 1.03 4.30 -14.75
CA LYS A 130 0.66 5.71 -14.65
C LYS A 130 1.90 6.52 -15.01
N LEU A 131 1.91 7.12 -16.21
CA LEU A 131 3.05 7.89 -16.73
C LEU A 131 3.17 9.26 -16.04
N ARG A 132 4.36 9.86 -16.08
CA ARG A 132 4.61 11.20 -15.52
C ARG A 132 3.82 12.28 -16.25
N GLY A 133 3.45 13.34 -15.53
CA GLY A 133 2.80 14.53 -16.07
C GLY A 133 1.33 14.38 -16.43
N ILE A 134 0.75 13.18 -16.24
CA ILE A 134 -0.67 12.89 -16.45
C ILE A 134 -1.54 13.67 -15.46
N TRP A 135 -1.14 13.73 -14.20
CA TRP A 135 -1.82 14.54 -13.20
C TRP A 135 -1.22 15.94 -13.18
N LYS A 136 -2.04 16.95 -12.90
CA LYS A 136 -1.52 18.28 -12.58
C LYS A 136 -1.60 18.54 -11.08
N ARG A 137 -0.70 19.38 -10.64
CA ARG A 137 -0.58 19.89 -9.28
C ARG A 137 -0.91 21.38 -9.28
N ASP A 138 -0.80 21.98 -8.11
CA ASP A 138 -1.02 23.40 -7.91
C ASP A 138 -0.12 24.22 -8.85
N GLY A 139 -0.66 25.33 -9.36
CA GLY A 139 -0.01 26.10 -10.42
C GLY A 139 0.00 25.45 -11.81
N GLY A 140 -0.71 24.32 -12.02
CA GLY A 140 -0.76 23.61 -13.30
C GLY A 140 0.49 22.77 -13.59
N VAL A 141 1.37 22.62 -12.60
CA VAL A 141 2.62 21.86 -12.71
C VAL A 141 2.30 20.38 -12.98
N PRO A 142 2.83 19.77 -14.06
CA PRO A 142 2.69 18.33 -14.28
C PRO A 142 3.34 17.54 -13.13
N ASP A 143 2.72 16.47 -12.70
CA ASP A 143 3.29 15.64 -11.65
C ASP A 143 4.58 14.94 -12.13
N ASN A 144 5.50 14.73 -11.19
CA ASN A 144 6.81 14.10 -11.37
C ASN A 144 6.80 12.62 -10.95
N ILE A 145 5.65 11.97 -10.96
CA ILE A 145 5.45 10.63 -10.40
C ILE A 145 5.14 9.64 -11.51
N GLU A 146 5.83 8.50 -11.49
CA GLU A 146 5.51 7.35 -12.33
C GLU A 146 5.14 6.15 -11.47
N HIS A 147 4.06 5.44 -11.83
CA HIS A 147 3.70 4.16 -11.22
C HIS A 147 3.80 3.07 -12.26
N TYR A 148 4.14 1.87 -11.81
CA TYR A 148 3.91 0.64 -12.54
C TYR A 148 3.21 -0.36 -11.61
N ASN A 149 1.96 -0.67 -11.91
CA ASN A 149 1.09 -1.50 -11.10
C ASN A 149 0.94 -2.89 -11.72
N LEU A 150 1.19 -3.90 -10.91
CA LEU A 150 1.21 -5.31 -11.27
C LEU A 150 0.12 -6.00 -10.44
N GLU A 151 -1.03 -6.20 -11.06
CA GLU A 151 -2.14 -6.95 -10.47
C GLU A 151 -1.98 -8.44 -10.80
N SER A 152 -2.80 -9.30 -10.19
CA SER A 152 -2.71 -10.75 -10.45
C SER A 152 -2.78 -11.09 -11.95
N SER A 153 -3.68 -10.43 -12.69
CA SER A 153 -3.84 -10.62 -14.14
C SER A 153 -2.66 -10.12 -14.96
N SER A 154 -1.81 -9.24 -14.41
CA SER A 154 -0.60 -8.78 -15.11
C SER A 154 0.36 -9.94 -15.38
N PHE A 155 0.39 -10.93 -14.48
CA PHE A 155 1.27 -12.11 -14.60
C PHE A 155 0.73 -13.19 -15.54
N GLU A 156 -0.50 -13.03 -16.03
CA GLU A 156 -1.09 -13.88 -17.06
C GLU A 156 -0.72 -13.31 -18.43
N ASN A 157 -0.38 -14.17 -19.40
CA ASN A 157 0.07 -13.74 -20.74
C ASN A 157 1.06 -12.54 -20.72
N PRO A 158 2.24 -12.67 -20.07
CA PRO A 158 3.14 -11.53 -19.80
C PRO A 158 3.47 -10.64 -21.01
N SER A 159 3.61 -11.22 -22.21
CA SER A 159 3.90 -10.48 -23.44
C SER A 159 2.81 -9.47 -23.85
N GLN A 160 1.58 -9.63 -23.34
CA GLN A 160 0.47 -8.71 -23.57
C GLN A 160 0.37 -7.62 -22.50
N ASN A 161 1.00 -7.82 -21.34
CA ASN A 161 0.84 -6.97 -20.15
C ASN A 161 2.11 -6.18 -19.78
N HIS A 162 3.26 -6.51 -20.37
CA HIS A 162 4.53 -5.88 -20.04
C HIS A 162 5.37 -5.52 -21.26
N PRO A 163 6.17 -4.44 -21.18
CA PRO A 163 7.23 -4.16 -22.15
C PRO A 163 8.17 -5.36 -22.33
N GLU A 164 8.64 -5.58 -23.56
CA GLU A 164 9.48 -6.74 -23.92
C GLU A 164 10.72 -6.89 -23.02
N LYS A 165 11.38 -5.76 -22.71
CA LYS A 165 12.56 -5.70 -21.84
C LYS A 165 12.29 -6.13 -20.39
N LEU A 166 11.04 -6.11 -19.94
CA LEU A 166 10.67 -6.58 -18.60
C LEU A 166 10.29 -8.06 -18.56
N LEU A 167 10.01 -8.70 -19.70
CA LEU A 167 9.58 -10.10 -19.75
C LEU A 167 10.52 -11.06 -19.01
N PRO A 168 11.86 -10.94 -19.10
CA PRO A 168 12.77 -11.82 -18.36
C PRO A 168 12.71 -11.62 -16.83
N LEU A 169 12.21 -10.48 -16.35
CA LEU A 169 12.12 -10.13 -14.92
C LEU A 169 10.75 -10.48 -14.32
N ILE A 170 9.72 -10.73 -15.14
CA ILE A 170 8.36 -11.02 -14.66
C ILE A 170 8.31 -12.21 -13.68
N PRO A 171 9.03 -13.33 -13.89
CA PRO A 171 9.04 -14.42 -12.91
C PRO A 171 9.59 -14.01 -11.53
N GLU A 172 10.63 -13.17 -11.51
CA GLU A 172 11.23 -12.66 -10.27
C GLU A 172 10.29 -11.68 -9.54
N ILE A 173 9.70 -10.76 -10.29
CA ILE A 173 8.69 -9.82 -9.79
C ILE A 173 7.50 -10.57 -9.19
N ARG A 174 7.02 -11.61 -9.90
CA ARG A 174 5.90 -12.46 -9.46
C ARG A 174 6.25 -13.19 -8.17
N SER A 175 7.42 -13.83 -8.11
CA SER A 175 7.86 -14.57 -6.92
C SER A 175 7.92 -13.68 -5.68
N PHE A 176 8.43 -12.45 -5.82
CA PHE A 176 8.43 -11.49 -4.71
C PHE A 176 7.02 -11.05 -4.30
N ALA A 177 6.15 -10.80 -5.28
CA ALA A 177 4.76 -10.43 -5.02
C ALA A 177 3.99 -11.56 -4.30
N GLU A 178 4.16 -12.80 -4.74
CA GLU A 178 3.55 -14.00 -4.14
C GLU A 178 4.09 -14.25 -2.74
N HIS A 179 5.41 -14.12 -2.51
CA HIS A 179 5.97 -14.21 -1.18
C HIS A 179 5.40 -13.13 -0.25
N THR A 180 5.35 -11.87 -0.72
CA THR A 180 4.76 -10.78 0.06
C THR A 180 3.30 -11.06 0.41
N TYR A 181 2.49 -11.55 -0.54
CA TYR A 181 1.07 -11.78 -0.35
C TYR A 181 0.77 -12.99 0.54
N PHE A 182 1.30 -14.16 0.21
CA PHE A 182 0.98 -15.41 0.90
C PHE A 182 1.70 -15.57 2.24
N TYR A 183 2.78 -14.83 2.48
CA TYR A 183 3.50 -14.89 3.75
C TYR A 183 3.31 -13.62 4.58
N VAL A 184 3.69 -12.46 4.05
CA VAL A 184 3.74 -11.22 4.85
C VAL A 184 2.33 -10.65 5.09
N VAL A 185 1.54 -10.47 4.03
CA VAL A 185 0.16 -9.97 4.11
C VAL A 185 -0.70 -10.93 4.92
N TYR A 186 -0.63 -12.24 4.68
CA TYR A 186 -1.34 -13.25 5.48
C TYR A 186 -1.07 -13.08 6.99
N ARG A 187 0.20 -13.03 7.39
CA ARG A 187 0.58 -12.89 8.81
C ARG A 187 0.16 -11.56 9.43
N ILE A 188 0.22 -10.46 8.67
CA ILE A 188 -0.27 -9.17 9.13
C ILE A 188 -1.79 -9.21 9.30
N LEU A 189 -2.54 -9.70 8.31
CA LEU A 189 -4.00 -9.83 8.42
C LEU A 189 -4.40 -10.73 9.57
N LYS A 190 -3.64 -11.78 9.85
CA LYS A 190 -3.81 -12.62 11.04
C LYS A 190 -3.70 -11.83 12.35
N LEU A 191 -2.63 -11.03 12.47
CA LEU A 191 -2.44 -10.15 13.63
C LEU A 191 -3.57 -9.10 13.75
N VAL A 192 -4.02 -8.54 12.63
CA VAL A 192 -5.11 -7.55 12.60
C VAL A 192 -6.45 -8.18 12.99
N SER A 193 -6.75 -9.41 12.55
CA SER A 193 -7.95 -10.15 12.99
C SER A 193 -7.96 -10.34 14.50
N LEU A 194 -6.81 -10.75 15.08
CA LEU A 194 -6.69 -10.92 16.53
C LEU A 194 -6.83 -9.58 17.28
N ALA A 195 -6.30 -8.49 16.74
CA ALA A 195 -6.46 -7.15 17.30
C ALA A 195 -7.93 -6.66 17.27
N LEU A 196 -8.73 -7.18 16.33
CA LEU A 196 -10.18 -6.99 16.24
C LEU A 196 -10.99 -7.96 17.09
N GLU A 197 -10.33 -8.82 17.88
CA GLU A 197 -10.99 -9.84 18.71
C GLU A 197 -11.80 -10.83 17.87
N LEU A 198 -11.29 -11.17 16.68
CA LEU A 198 -11.86 -12.12 15.74
C LEU A 198 -11.02 -13.41 15.65
N PRO A 199 -11.56 -14.50 15.06
CA PRO A 199 -10.75 -15.65 14.65
C PRO A 199 -9.57 -15.22 13.80
N GLU A 200 -8.43 -15.89 13.98
CA GLU A 200 -7.14 -15.44 13.46
C GLU A 200 -7.12 -15.25 11.93
N ASP A 201 -7.81 -16.11 11.16
CA ASP A 201 -7.84 -16.02 9.70
C ASP A 201 -9.01 -15.15 9.15
N TYR A 202 -9.82 -14.52 10.00
CA TYR A 202 -11.05 -13.85 9.56
C TYR A 202 -10.84 -12.85 8.42
N LEU A 203 -9.88 -11.93 8.55
CA LEU A 203 -9.62 -10.95 7.49
C LEU A 203 -8.95 -11.57 6.26
N TRP A 204 -8.21 -12.66 6.40
CA TRP A 204 -7.64 -13.38 5.26
C TRP A 204 -8.73 -14.00 4.39
N GLU A 205 -9.79 -14.52 4.99
CA GLU A 205 -10.95 -15.08 4.28
C GLU A 205 -11.74 -14.03 3.48
N LEU A 206 -11.59 -12.74 3.80
CA LEU A 206 -12.15 -11.64 3.00
C LEU A 206 -11.34 -11.35 1.73
N HIS A 207 -10.17 -11.98 1.57
CA HIS A 207 -9.29 -11.84 0.41
C HIS A 207 -9.32 -13.11 -0.44
N ASP A 208 -9.03 -12.97 -1.74
CA ASP A 208 -8.84 -14.11 -2.62
C ASP A 208 -7.45 -14.71 -2.43
N HIS A 209 -7.40 -16.01 -2.17
CA HIS A 209 -6.16 -16.73 -1.88
C HIS A 209 -6.08 -18.11 -2.57
N ASN A 210 -6.87 -18.31 -3.64
CA ASN A 210 -6.95 -19.57 -4.41
C ASN A 210 -5.76 -19.74 -5.38
N GLY A 211 -4.53 -19.54 -4.91
CA GLY A 211 -3.30 -19.74 -5.71
C GLY A 211 -2.94 -18.59 -6.65
N THR A 212 -3.57 -17.42 -6.52
CA THR A 212 -3.24 -16.19 -7.24
C THR A 212 -3.05 -15.04 -6.25
N LEU A 213 -2.56 -13.87 -6.70
CA LEU A 213 -2.48 -12.66 -5.86
C LEU A 213 -3.88 -12.07 -5.55
N GLY A 214 -4.95 -12.74 -5.94
CA GLY A 214 -6.32 -12.25 -5.79
C GLY A 214 -6.50 -10.89 -6.46
N HIS A 215 -6.93 -9.90 -5.69
CA HIS A 215 -7.05 -8.52 -6.14
C HIS A 215 -5.93 -7.61 -5.65
N ALA A 216 -4.89 -8.17 -5.04
CA ALA A 216 -3.72 -7.43 -4.60
C ALA A 216 -2.95 -6.83 -5.78
N CYS A 217 -2.14 -5.83 -5.48
CA CYS A 217 -1.36 -5.10 -6.47
C CYS A 217 0.03 -4.79 -5.92
N GLN A 218 1.06 -5.23 -6.63
CA GLN A 218 2.42 -4.76 -6.41
C GLN A 218 2.66 -3.51 -7.25
N ARG A 219 3.12 -2.43 -6.62
CA ARG A 219 3.44 -1.17 -7.28
C ARG A 219 4.92 -0.87 -7.18
N PHE A 220 5.55 -0.71 -8.33
CA PHE A 220 6.79 0.08 -8.44
C PHE A 220 6.43 1.53 -8.66
N MET A 221 7.18 2.43 -8.03
CA MET A 221 6.89 3.85 -8.11
C MET A 221 8.18 4.66 -8.04
N GLY A 222 8.23 5.73 -8.84
CA GLY A 222 9.34 6.68 -8.84
C GLY A 222 8.85 8.11 -8.64
N TYR A 223 9.48 8.83 -7.71
CA TYR A 223 9.37 10.29 -7.63
C TYR A 223 10.65 10.94 -8.12
N PHE A 224 10.52 11.90 -9.03
CA PHE A 224 11.63 12.54 -9.71
C PHE A 224 11.82 13.97 -9.21
N PRO A 225 13.03 14.44 -8.89
CA PRO A 225 13.25 15.84 -8.51
C PRO A 225 12.63 16.84 -9.50
N ARG A 226 12.04 17.93 -8.99
CA ARG A 226 11.52 19.03 -9.84
C ARG A 226 12.50 20.20 -9.83
N ASN A 227 12.38 21.08 -10.82
CA ASN A 227 13.11 22.35 -10.80
C ASN A 227 12.57 23.26 -9.67
N GLN A 228 13.35 24.28 -9.29
CA GLN A 228 13.00 25.17 -8.18
C GLN A 228 11.68 25.94 -8.39
N GLN A 229 11.32 26.27 -9.64
CA GLN A 229 10.07 26.95 -9.95
C GLN A 229 8.87 26.06 -9.65
N ASP A 230 8.92 24.80 -10.09
CA ASP A 230 7.88 23.81 -9.86
C ASP A 230 7.77 23.42 -8.38
N GLU A 231 8.90 23.28 -7.68
CA GLU A 231 8.90 23.04 -6.22
C GLU A 231 8.22 24.19 -5.48
N LYS A 232 8.50 25.44 -5.86
CA LYS A 232 7.85 26.62 -5.27
C LYS A 232 6.36 26.67 -5.59
N ALA A 233 5.97 26.40 -6.83
CA ALA A 233 4.57 26.43 -7.27
C ALA A 233 3.70 25.35 -6.62
N THR A 234 4.32 24.24 -6.21
CA THR A 234 3.65 23.10 -5.57
C THR A 234 3.88 23.03 -4.06
N GLU A 235 4.55 24.04 -3.48
CA GLU A 235 4.92 24.08 -2.05
C GLU A 235 5.70 22.82 -1.60
N GLY A 236 6.47 22.22 -2.52
CA GLY A 236 7.19 20.97 -2.30
C GLY A 236 6.30 19.73 -2.23
N ILE A 237 4.98 19.83 -2.43
CA ILE A 237 4.06 18.68 -2.36
C ILE A 237 4.21 17.84 -3.65
N TRP A 238 4.80 16.67 -3.49
CA TRP A 238 4.97 15.72 -4.59
C TRP A 238 3.69 14.91 -4.80
N SER A 239 3.12 14.35 -3.73
CA SER A 239 1.80 13.72 -3.69
C SER A 239 0.95 14.34 -2.57
N LYS A 240 -0.30 14.71 -2.87
CA LYS A 240 -1.24 15.35 -1.95
C LYS A 240 -1.68 14.41 -0.83
N GLY A 241 -2.23 14.97 0.25
CA GLY A 241 -2.71 14.19 1.38
C GLY A 241 -3.93 13.35 0.99
N HIS A 242 -3.79 12.03 1.09
CA HIS A 242 -4.82 11.05 0.72
C HIS A 242 -4.82 9.86 1.67
N THR A 243 -5.89 9.08 1.62
CA THR A 243 -5.95 7.72 2.18
C THR A 243 -5.83 6.70 1.06
N ASP A 244 -5.29 5.53 1.38
CA ASP A 244 -5.26 4.37 0.48
C ASP A 244 -6.64 3.70 0.38
N TYR A 245 -6.92 2.98 -0.72
CA TYR A 245 -8.30 2.58 -1.10
C TYR A 245 -8.68 1.14 -0.72
N ASN A 246 -7.70 0.41 -0.21
CA ASN A 246 -7.67 -1.04 -0.07
C ASN A 246 -7.82 -1.45 1.40
N SER A 247 -7.43 -2.68 1.79
CA SER A 247 -7.50 -3.11 3.19
C SER A 247 -6.27 -2.64 3.98
N ILE A 248 -5.08 -3.10 3.56
CA ILE A 248 -3.79 -2.68 4.10
C ILE A 248 -2.79 -2.43 2.97
N SER A 249 -1.88 -1.49 3.20
CA SER A 249 -0.76 -1.19 2.31
C SER A 249 0.56 -1.52 3.01
N LEU A 250 1.49 -2.10 2.26
CA LEU A 250 2.82 -2.48 2.72
C LEU A 250 3.84 -1.69 1.89
N LEU A 251 4.39 -0.63 2.45
CA LEU A 251 5.48 0.13 1.85
C LEU A 251 6.81 -0.37 2.40
N TYR A 252 7.64 -0.99 1.56
CA TYR A 252 8.98 -1.39 1.99
C TYR A 252 9.82 -0.14 2.30
N SER A 253 10.38 -0.10 3.52
CA SER A 253 11.08 1.08 4.02
C SER A 253 12.37 1.32 3.24
N GLN A 254 12.64 2.58 2.92
CA GLN A 254 13.88 3.01 2.25
C GLN A 254 14.36 4.38 2.79
N PRO A 255 15.65 4.74 2.61
CA PRO A 255 16.28 5.84 3.37
C PRO A 255 15.87 7.28 3.03
N ILE A 256 15.24 7.53 1.89
CA ILE A 256 14.80 8.87 1.45
C ILE A 256 13.57 9.29 2.24
N SER A 257 13.75 10.31 3.07
CA SER A 257 12.69 10.91 3.89
C SER A 257 11.81 11.79 3.02
N ALA A 258 10.57 11.37 2.81
CA ALA A 258 9.61 12.09 1.95
C ALA A 258 8.15 11.84 2.35
N LEU A 259 7.87 10.69 2.99
CA LEU A 259 6.54 10.34 3.45
C LEU A 259 6.21 11.11 4.73
N GLN A 260 5.03 11.71 4.78
CA GLN A 260 4.45 12.29 5.98
C GLN A 260 3.06 11.70 6.23
N ILE A 261 2.71 11.53 7.51
CA ILE A 261 1.36 11.18 7.96
C ILE A 261 0.73 12.35 8.71
N LEU A 262 -0.59 12.46 8.65
CA LEU A 262 -1.36 13.43 9.41
C LEU A 262 -1.76 12.81 10.75
N THR A 263 -1.16 13.31 11.83
CA THR A 263 -1.44 12.85 13.19
C THR A 263 -2.87 13.23 13.65
N PRO A 264 -3.39 12.60 14.72
CA PRO A 264 -4.66 13.00 15.32
C PRO A 264 -4.73 14.47 15.77
N GLN A 265 -3.57 15.10 16.02
CA GLN A 265 -3.43 16.51 16.34
C GLN A 265 -3.52 17.44 15.11
N ASN A 266 -3.78 16.88 13.92
CA ASN A 266 -3.74 17.57 12.62
C ASN A 266 -2.36 18.15 12.26
N GLU A 267 -1.29 17.48 12.69
CA GLU A 267 0.09 17.84 12.34
C GLU A 267 0.68 16.82 11.37
N TRP A 268 1.34 17.31 10.31
CA TRP A 268 2.11 16.46 9.40
C TRP A 268 3.44 16.07 10.05
N ARG A 269 3.68 14.77 10.21
CA ARG A 269 4.92 14.22 10.79
C ARG A 269 5.61 13.26 9.82
N TRP A 270 6.94 13.25 9.81
CA TRP A 270 7.74 12.47 8.87
C TRP A 270 7.85 11.01 9.30
N VAL A 271 7.76 10.09 8.34
CA VAL A 271 8.01 8.67 8.61
C VAL A 271 9.49 8.39 8.41
N LYS A 272 10.19 8.02 9.48
CA LYS A 272 11.61 7.67 9.45
C LYS A 272 11.86 6.36 8.69
N HIS A 273 13.08 6.19 8.18
CA HIS A 273 13.52 4.88 7.70
C HIS A 273 13.80 3.95 8.90
N VAL A 274 13.41 2.69 8.75
CA VAL A 274 13.76 1.60 9.67
C VAL A 274 14.24 0.45 8.78
N GLU A 275 15.50 0.07 8.96
CA GLU A 275 16.16 -0.97 8.16
C GLU A 275 15.43 -2.32 8.32
N GLY A 276 15.14 -2.99 7.22
CA GLY A 276 14.42 -4.27 7.22
C GLY A 276 12.91 -4.18 7.57
N ALA A 277 12.38 -2.97 7.83
CA ALA A 277 10.97 -2.80 8.12
C ALA A 277 10.12 -2.59 6.86
N VAL A 278 8.86 -2.98 6.99
CA VAL A 278 7.77 -2.56 6.11
C VAL A 278 6.90 -1.57 6.89
N VAL A 279 6.65 -0.41 6.30
CA VAL A 279 5.65 0.54 6.81
C VAL A 279 4.28 0.02 6.40
N VAL A 280 3.47 -0.36 7.38
CA VAL A 280 2.13 -0.89 7.17
C VAL A 280 1.11 0.15 7.56
N ASN A 281 0.11 0.39 6.72
CA ASN A 281 -1.04 1.22 7.08
C ASN A 281 -2.36 0.57 6.72
N THR A 282 -3.37 0.89 7.53
CA THR A 282 -4.77 0.61 7.21
C THR A 282 -5.27 1.59 6.15
N ALA A 283 -6.12 1.09 5.29
CA ALA A 283 -6.69 1.81 4.16
C ALA A 283 -8.22 1.85 4.28
N ASP A 284 -8.89 2.59 3.39
CA ASP A 284 -10.32 2.91 3.51
C ASP A 284 -11.20 1.67 3.69
N ALA A 285 -10.93 0.58 2.97
CA ALA A 285 -11.76 -0.61 3.04
C ALA A 285 -11.75 -1.20 4.46
N LEU A 286 -10.57 -1.29 5.07
CA LEU A 286 -10.46 -1.80 6.44
C LEU A 286 -10.97 -0.78 7.47
N GLU A 287 -10.84 0.53 7.22
CA GLU A 287 -11.52 1.54 8.05
C GLU A 287 -13.04 1.33 8.03
N PHE A 288 -13.65 1.13 6.86
CA PHE A 288 -15.10 0.90 6.74
C PHE A 288 -15.53 -0.41 7.37
N LEU A 289 -14.81 -1.51 7.09
CA LEU A 289 -15.06 -2.82 7.71
C LEU A 289 -14.94 -2.73 9.24
N THR A 290 -14.00 -1.96 9.78
CA THR A 290 -13.86 -1.81 11.24
C THR A 290 -14.76 -0.73 11.85
N GLY A 291 -15.67 -0.14 11.07
CA GLY A 291 -16.54 0.94 11.52
C GLY A 291 -15.77 2.18 12.01
N GLY A 292 -14.59 2.43 11.46
CA GLY A 292 -13.71 3.53 11.86
C GLY A 292 -12.91 3.28 13.13
N VAL A 293 -12.89 2.06 13.68
CA VAL A 293 -12.05 1.74 14.84
C VAL A 293 -10.57 1.79 14.45
N PHE A 294 -10.18 1.14 13.36
CA PHE A 294 -8.85 1.29 12.77
C PHE A 294 -8.86 2.40 11.73
N LYS A 295 -7.80 3.22 11.70
CA LYS A 295 -7.81 4.50 10.98
C LYS A 295 -7.19 4.40 9.60
N ALA A 296 -7.90 4.83 8.57
CA ALA A 296 -7.28 5.11 7.28
C ALA A 296 -6.59 6.47 7.37
N THR A 297 -5.33 6.47 7.82
CA THR A 297 -4.62 7.72 8.10
C THR A 297 -4.14 8.39 6.82
N ARG A 298 -4.42 9.69 6.74
CA ARG A 298 -3.99 10.50 5.60
C ARG A 298 -2.49 10.62 5.59
N HIS A 299 -1.91 10.44 4.42
CA HIS A 299 -0.49 10.55 4.20
C HIS A 299 -0.21 11.28 2.88
N ARG A 300 0.97 11.89 2.80
CA ARG A 300 1.41 12.67 1.64
C ARG A 300 2.87 12.42 1.37
N VAL A 301 3.32 12.82 0.18
CA VAL A 301 4.75 12.83 -0.14
C VAL A 301 5.18 14.25 -0.42
N ILE A 302 6.18 14.70 0.33
CA ILE A 302 6.81 16.02 0.20
C ILE A 302 8.22 15.84 -0.39
N ARG A 303 8.71 16.91 -1.04
CA ARG A 303 10.09 17.04 -1.46
C ARG A 303 11.02 16.62 -0.31
N PRO A 304 12.00 15.74 -0.56
CA PRO A 304 12.96 15.34 0.45
C PRO A 304 13.77 16.52 1.01
N PRO A 305 14.40 16.33 2.18
CA PRO A 305 15.43 17.20 2.73
C PRO A 305 16.52 17.58 1.71
N SER A 306 17.21 18.69 1.95
CA SER A 306 18.17 19.25 1.00
C SER A 306 19.29 18.28 0.62
N ASP A 307 19.70 17.41 1.54
CA ASP A 307 20.73 16.40 1.34
C ASP A 307 20.25 15.14 0.59
N GLN A 308 18.96 15.05 0.28
CA GLN A 308 18.34 13.96 -0.48
C GLN A 308 17.52 14.47 -1.68
N ALA A 309 17.38 15.79 -1.87
CA ALA A 309 16.41 16.39 -2.78
C ALA A 309 16.63 16.06 -4.27
N ASP A 310 17.88 15.81 -4.67
CA ASP A 310 18.25 15.52 -6.06
C ASP A 310 18.25 14.00 -6.37
N ILE A 311 17.84 13.17 -5.42
CA ILE A 311 17.82 11.72 -5.56
C ILE A 311 16.43 11.27 -6.02
N ILE A 312 16.38 10.44 -7.08
CA ILE A 312 15.14 9.79 -7.51
C ILE A 312 14.71 8.77 -6.44
N ARG A 313 13.49 8.92 -5.96
CA ARG A 313 12.92 8.06 -4.93
C ARG A 313 12.19 6.87 -5.56
N TYR A 314 12.83 5.71 -5.62
CA TYR A 314 12.16 4.46 -5.99
C TYR A 314 11.53 3.79 -4.77
N ILE A 315 10.39 3.15 -5.01
CA ILE A 315 9.49 2.68 -3.98
C ILE A 315 8.87 1.37 -4.44
N LEU A 316 8.72 0.45 -3.48
CA LEU A 316 8.01 -0.80 -3.60
C LEU A 316 6.85 -0.82 -2.61
N ILE A 317 5.63 -0.89 -3.12
CA ILE A 317 4.41 -0.99 -2.32
C ILE A 317 3.64 -2.24 -2.71
N HIS A 318 3.10 -2.95 -1.73
CA HIS A 318 2.13 -4.02 -1.94
C HIS A 318 0.78 -3.62 -1.34
N PHE A 319 -0.25 -3.52 -2.17
CA PHE A 319 -1.61 -3.21 -1.78
C PHE A 319 -2.40 -4.50 -1.64
N ALA A 320 -2.76 -4.91 -0.42
CA ALA A 320 -3.71 -6.01 -0.21
C ALA A 320 -5.14 -5.49 -0.36
N ARG A 321 -5.99 -6.20 -1.10
CA ARG A 321 -7.39 -5.81 -1.33
C ARG A 321 -8.32 -6.98 -1.02
N VAL A 322 -9.41 -6.70 -0.30
CA VAL A 322 -10.52 -7.65 -0.12
C VAL A 322 -11.19 -7.97 -1.46
N LYS A 323 -12.01 -9.02 -1.47
CA LYS A 323 -12.84 -9.44 -2.62
C LYS A 323 -13.59 -8.26 -3.23
N ARG A 324 -13.61 -8.18 -4.56
CA ARG A 324 -14.19 -7.05 -5.32
C ARG A 324 -15.66 -6.80 -5.02
N ASP A 325 -16.42 -7.86 -4.82
CA ASP A 325 -17.87 -7.85 -4.57
C ASP A 325 -18.23 -7.71 -3.08
N LEU A 326 -17.25 -7.67 -2.18
CA LEU A 326 -17.50 -7.48 -0.75
C LEU A 326 -18.08 -6.08 -0.52
N GLU A 327 -19.32 -6.02 -0.02
CA GLU A 327 -19.94 -4.78 0.46
C GLU A 327 -19.18 -4.28 1.70
N LEU A 328 -18.75 -3.01 1.69
CA LEU A 328 -17.92 -2.40 2.73
C LEU A 328 -18.73 -1.98 3.97
N ASN A 329 -19.53 -2.91 4.49
CA ASN A 329 -20.25 -2.77 5.75
C ASN A 329 -19.34 -3.12 6.94
N PRO A 330 -19.58 -2.55 8.14
CA PRO A 330 -18.80 -2.95 9.30
C PRO A 330 -18.97 -4.44 9.66
N ILE A 331 -17.87 -5.09 10.03
CA ILE A 331 -17.80 -6.48 10.51
C ILE A 331 -18.28 -6.57 11.96
N TRP A 332 -19.60 -6.59 12.14
CA TRP A 332 -20.27 -6.59 13.44
C TRP A 332 -20.03 -7.85 14.29
N GLU A 333 -19.43 -8.89 13.71
CA GLU A 333 -18.95 -10.08 14.41
C GLU A 333 -17.81 -9.76 15.38
N SER A 334 -17.04 -8.70 15.13
CA SER A 334 -16.00 -8.24 16.05
C SER A 334 -16.64 -7.58 17.27
N PRO A 335 -16.37 -8.06 18.50
CA PRO A 335 -16.84 -7.39 19.71
C PRO A 335 -16.40 -5.93 19.79
N LEU A 336 -15.16 -5.65 19.39
CA LEU A 336 -14.59 -4.31 19.35
C LEU A 336 -15.33 -3.38 18.37
N VAL A 337 -15.63 -3.87 17.16
CA VAL A 337 -16.38 -3.10 16.14
C VAL A 337 -17.83 -2.92 16.58
N LYS A 338 -18.45 -3.94 17.17
CA LYS A 338 -19.81 -3.85 17.71
C LYS A 338 -19.93 -2.81 18.83
N GLU A 339 -18.89 -2.66 19.66
CA GLU A 339 -18.86 -1.68 20.75
C GLU A 339 -18.60 -0.25 20.24
N LYS A 340 -17.65 -0.07 19.30
CA LYS A 340 -17.08 1.25 19.00
C LYS A 340 -17.29 1.72 17.56
N GLY A 341 -17.65 0.82 16.66
CA GLY A 341 -17.77 1.07 15.23
C GLY A 341 -19.02 1.86 14.86
N LYS A 342 -18.93 2.54 13.72
CA LYS A 342 -20.05 3.25 13.07
C LYS A 342 -20.03 2.91 11.59
N ASN A 343 -21.21 2.72 11.00
CA ASN A 343 -21.30 2.48 9.56
C ASN A 343 -21.07 3.79 8.80
N ALA A 344 -19.98 3.86 8.01
CA ALA A 344 -19.64 5.03 7.21
C ALA A 344 -20.68 5.34 6.12
N PHE A 345 -21.55 4.38 5.79
CA PHE A 345 -22.58 4.48 4.75
C PHE A 345 -24.00 4.42 5.33
N GLN A 346 -24.17 4.68 6.63
CA GLN A 346 -25.46 4.63 7.31
C GLN A 346 -26.53 5.47 6.59
N ASP A 347 -26.24 6.73 6.30
CA ASP A 347 -27.16 7.64 5.60
C ASP A 347 -27.55 7.11 4.21
N ARG A 348 -26.60 6.52 3.48
CA ARG A 348 -26.86 5.93 2.17
C ARG A 348 -27.80 4.72 2.28
N ILE A 349 -27.63 3.89 3.30
CA ILE A 349 -28.46 2.71 3.57
C ILE A 349 -29.87 3.13 4.00
N GLU A 350 -30.00 4.11 4.88
CA GLU A 350 -31.30 4.63 5.34
C GLU A 350 -32.12 5.24 4.20
N ASN A 351 -31.46 5.80 3.19
CA ASN A 351 -32.08 6.30 1.97
C ASN A 351 -32.36 5.21 0.91
N GLY A 352 -32.33 3.93 1.29
CA GLY A 352 -32.67 2.79 0.42
C GLY A 352 -31.52 2.28 -0.45
N GLY A 353 -30.29 2.79 -0.24
CA GLY A 353 -29.09 2.31 -0.90
C GLY A 353 -28.41 1.15 -0.16
N LYS A 354 -27.17 0.85 -0.57
CA LYS A 354 -26.27 -0.13 0.05
C LYS A 354 -24.90 0.50 0.28
N ALA A 355 -24.10 -0.06 1.18
CA ALA A 355 -22.67 0.23 1.20
C ALA A 355 -22.05 -0.13 -0.16
N PRO A 356 -21.07 0.65 -0.66
CA PRO A 356 -20.41 0.30 -1.90
C PRO A 356 -19.61 -1.00 -1.75
N THR A 357 -19.42 -1.70 -2.85
CA THR A 357 -18.45 -2.80 -2.89
C THR A 357 -17.01 -2.28 -2.92
N GLN A 358 -16.05 -3.15 -2.63
CA GLN A 358 -14.62 -2.83 -2.79
C GLN A 358 -14.30 -2.35 -4.22
N ASP A 359 -14.87 -2.98 -5.25
CA ASP A 359 -14.62 -2.61 -6.65
C ASP A 359 -15.21 -1.24 -6.98
N GLU A 360 -16.44 -0.97 -6.53
CA GLU A 360 -17.09 0.34 -6.71
C GLU A 360 -16.28 1.46 -6.06
N TRP A 361 -15.88 1.28 -4.79
CA TRP A 361 -15.07 2.25 -4.06
C TRP A 361 -13.71 2.48 -4.73
N LEU A 362 -13.00 1.40 -5.06
CA LEU A 362 -11.68 1.46 -5.68
C LEU A 362 -11.73 2.22 -7.00
N ARG A 363 -12.62 1.82 -7.92
CA ARG A 363 -12.71 2.44 -9.25
C ARG A 363 -13.06 3.91 -9.16
N GLU A 364 -14.01 4.26 -8.30
CA GLU A 364 -14.44 5.65 -8.17
C GLU A 364 -13.33 6.54 -7.59
N ARG A 365 -12.57 6.03 -6.60
CA ARG A 365 -11.40 6.73 -6.08
C ARG A 365 -10.31 6.89 -7.13
N ILE A 366 -10.04 5.87 -7.94
CA ILE A 366 -9.05 5.95 -9.03
C ILE A 366 -9.46 7.01 -10.06
N ARG A 367 -10.72 7.02 -10.52
CA ARG A 367 -11.22 8.01 -11.50
C ARG A 367 -11.04 9.44 -11.04
N ARG A 368 -11.14 9.68 -9.73
CA ARG A 368 -11.01 11.01 -9.14
C ARG A 368 -9.57 11.39 -8.83
N THR A 369 -8.68 10.42 -8.67
CA THR A 369 -7.30 10.68 -8.29
C THR A 369 -6.60 11.54 -9.34
N GLY A 370 -6.01 12.64 -8.91
CA GLY A 370 -5.36 13.61 -9.81
C GLY A 370 -6.33 14.53 -10.56
N HIS A 371 -7.63 14.31 -10.41
CA HIS A 371 -8.71 15.24 -10.79
C HIS A 371 -9.26 16.02 -9.60
N GLU A 372 -8.72 15.78 -8.40
CA GLU A 372 -8.97 16.44 -7.10
C GLU A 372 -8.68 17.95 -7.18
N LEU A 373 -9.57 18.58 -7.93
CA LEU A 373 -9.97 19.96 -8.14
C LEU A 373 -8.88 21.00 -8.46
N TYR A 374 -8.87 21.39 -9.74
CA TYR A 374 -8.40 22.68 -10.27
C TYR A 374 -9.24 23.88 -9.82
N ASP A 375 -10.21 23.67 -8.94
CA ASP A 375 -11.10 24.74 -8.49
C ASP A 375 -10.65 25.22 -7.11
N ASN A 376 -9.73 26.18 -7.10
CA ASN A 376 -9.26 26.86 -5.89
C ASN A 376 -10.40 27.44 -5.04
N ASN A 377 -11.61 27.60 -5.60
CA ASN A 377 -12.80 28.02 -4.87
C ASN A 377 -13.37 26.97 -3.90
N LYS A 378 -12.88 25.72 -3.94
CA LYS A 378 -13.28 24.64 -3.04
C LYS A 378 -12.27 24.38 -1.91
N LYS A 379 -11.15 25.13 -1.85
CA LYS A 379 -10.22 25.06 -0.71
C LYS A 379 -10.89 25.68 0.52
N THR A 380 -11.10 24.87 1.55
CA THR A 380 -11.46 25.36 2.89
C THR A 380 -10.32 26.20 3.47
N ALA A 381 -10.61 26.98 4.51
CA ALA A 381 -9.61 27.77 5.24
C ALA A 381 -8.45 26.93 5.83
N GLN A 382 -8.60 25.60 5.89
CA GLN A 382 -7.60 24.64 6.37
C GLN A 382 -6.82 23.95 5.24
N GLY A 383 -6.95 24.43 3.98
CA GLY A 383 -6.28 23.81 2.83
C GLY A 383 -6.85 22.44 2.46
N ARG A 384 -8.14 22.21 2.73
CA ARG A 384 -8.83 20.95 2.41
C ARG A 384 -9.80 21.14 1.27
N VAL A 385 -9.89 20.14 0.41
CA VAL A 385 -10.95 20.01 -0.59
C VAL A 385 -11.81 18.83 -0.20
N GLU A 386 -13.11 19.06 -0.07
CA GLU A 386 -14.10 18.01 0.19
C GLU A 386 -14.78 17.61 -1.13
N GLU A 387 -14.84 16.31 -1.38
CA GLU A 387 -15.65 15.72 -2.44
C GLU A 387 -16.58 14.66 -1.88
N GLU A 388 -17.78 14.53 -2.45
CA GLU A 388 -18.63 13.38 -2.16
C GLU A 388 -18.31 12.23 -3.12
N VAL A 389 -17.98 11.08 -2.56
CA VAL A 389 -17.68 9.83 -3.27
C VAL A 389 -18.62 8.75 -2.75
N LEU A 390 -19.55 8.30 -3.59
CA LEU A 390 -20.49 7.21 -3.26
C LEU A 390 -21.26 7.42 -1.95
N GLY A 391 -21.62 8.67 -1.64
CA GLY A 391 -22.33 9.07 -0.42
C GLY A 391 -21.43 9.36 0.79
N ARG A 392 -20.10 9.37 0.63
CA ARG A 392 -19.13 9.65 1.70
C ARG A 392 -18.30 10.88 1.34
N LYS A 393 -18.16 11.81 2.29
CA LYS A 393 -17.24 12.97 2.16
C LYS A 393 -15.78 12.55 2.22
N VAL A 394 -15.02 12.73 1.14
CA VAL A 394 -13.58 12.54 1.07
C VAL A 394 -12.86 13.88 1.14
N GLU A 395 -12.04 14.07 2.17
CA GLU A 395 -11.17 15.24 2.29
C GLU A 395 -9.81 14.95 1.68
N TYR A 396 -9.41 15.80 0.76
CA TYR A 396 -8.09 15.88 0.16
C TYR A 396 -7.35 17.09 0.72
N TYR A 397 -6.10 16.91 1.17
CA TYR A 397 -5.30 18.01 1.69
C TYR A 397 -4.44 18.55 0.56
N VAL A 398 -4.76 19.78 0.13
CA VAL A 398 -4.28 20.40 -1.11
C VAL A 398 -3.33 21.57 -0.92
#